data_AF-A0A3D6D8I2-F1
#
_entry.id   AF-A0A3D6D8I2-F1
#
_cell.length_a   1.000
_cell.length_b   1.000
_cell.length_c   1.000
_cell.angle_alpha   90.00
_cell.angle_beta   90.00
_cell.angle_gamma   90.00
#
_symmetry.space_group_name_H-M   'P 1'
#
loop_
_entity.id
_entity.type
_entity.pdbx_description
1 polymer ?
#
loop_
_entity_poly.entity_id
_entity_poly.type
_entity_poly.pdbx_seq_one_letter_code
_entity_poly.pdbx_strand_id
1 'polypeptide(L)'
;MASFNKVLKEEKNRTKKIQSGIQSLCIFTTLFDIKIRVFEKDKRTKIPAMLFCGSNPEAFRKACEFIKKLSGVKVEKLYDAVIVSPGGYPRDIDLYQAQKALSVAEAFCRPGGTIILTAECKAGYGENTYIKLLKDAESPEALINTFDFTHFKVGPHKAYLLARTLSRYEVRIVSSLPHEELKTIFFTPYQTLEEALRNIPESANVLVIPNSSQLIPLKEN
;
A
#
# COMPACT_ATOMS: atom_id res chain seq x y z
N MET A 1 42.53 -19.64 -13.16
CA MET A 1 41.62 -18.53 -13.53
C MET A 1 40.57 -18.85 -14.62
N ALA A 2 40.69 -19.95 -15.39
CA ALA A 2 39.73 -20.27 -16.46
C ALA A 2 38.40 -20.92 -15.99
N SER A 3 38.32 -21.44 -14.75
CA SER A 3 37.10 -22.11 -14.23
C SER A 3 36.04 -21.13 -13.70
N PHE A 4 36.46 -19.95 -13.23
CA PHE A 4 35.56 -18.94 -12.63
C PHE A 4 34.71 -18.20 -13.68
N ASN A 5 35.29 -17.94 -14.86
CA ASN A 5 34.59 -17.25 -15.95
C ASN A 5 33.53 -18.12 -16.65
N LYS A 6 33.62 -19.45 -16.55
CA LYS A 6 32.61 -20.38 -17.09
C LYS A 6 31.36 -20.42 -16.18
N VAL A 7 31.57 -20.45 -14.86
CA VAL A 7 30.50 -20.38 -13.85
C VAL A 7 29.75 -19.06 -13.90
N LEU A 8 30.45 -17.93 -14.09
CA LEU A 8 29.82 -16.61 -14.24
C LEU A 8 28.95 -16.48 -15.50
N LYS A 9 29.24 -17.26 -16.56
CA LYS A 9 28.46 -17.23 -17.81
C LYS A 9 27.20 -18.10 -17.73
N GLU A 10 27.24 -19.19 -16.96
CA GLU A 10 26.08 -20.07 -16.70
C GLU A 10 25.12 -19.47 -15.66
N GLU A 11 25.63 -18.79 -14.62
CA GLU A 11 24.84 -18.07 -13.61
C GLU A 11 24.07 -16.86 -14.19
N LYS A 12 24.68 -16.14 -15.16
CA LYS A 12 24.04 -15.00 -15.86
C LYS A 12 22.84 -15.41 -16.70
N ASN A 13 22.78 -16.68 -17.12
CA ASN A 13 21.64 -17.23 -17.86
C ASN A 13 20.55 -17.79 -16.94
N ARG A 14 20.85 -18.12 -15.68
CA ARG A 14 19.85 -18.56 -14.68
C ARG A 14 19.16 -17.40 -13.95
N THR A 15 19.84 -16.27 -13.76
CA THR A 15 19.31 -15.08 -13.06
C THR A 15 18.29 -14.25 -13.87
N LYS A 16 18.07 -14.56 -15.15
CA LYS A 16 17.05 -13.89 -15.98
C LYS A 16 15.60 -14.33 -15.67
N LYS A 17 15.37 -15.28 -14.76
CA LYS A 17 14.04 -15.90 -14.56
C LYS A 17 13.35 -15.66 -13.21
N ILE A 18 13.80 -14.69 -12.40
CA ILE A 18 13.09 -14.32 -11.17
C ILE A 18 12.75 -12.82 -11.21
N GLN A 19 11.59 -12.54 -11.82
CA GLN A 19 10.79 -11.31 -11.77
C GLN A 19 10.74 -10.75 -10.33
N SER A 20 11.23 -9.52 -10.13
CA SER A 20 10.48 -8.26 -10.07
C SER A 20 9.57 -8.10 -8.84
N GLY A 21 9.95 -7.16 -7.95
CA GLY A 21 9.02 -6.43 -7.10
C GLY A 21 9.06 -6.72 -5.61
N ILE A 22 10.07 -6.21 -4.89
CA ILE A 22 9.95 -5.95 -3.45
C ILE A 22 10.48 -4.53 -3.19
N GLN A 23 9.61 -3.63 -2.72
CA GLN A 23 9.96 -2.31 -2.19
C GLN A 23 10.53 -2.41 -0.76
N SER A 24 11.40 -3.38 -0.57
CA SER A 24 12.23 -3.66 0.60
C SER A 24 13.33 -4.58 0.07
N LEU A 25 14.52 -4.04 -0.14
CA LEU A 25 15.64 -4.83 -0.63
C LEU A 25 16.08 -5.81 0.48
N CYS A 26 15.56 -7.04 0.45
CA CYS A 26 16.14 -8.18 1.17
C CYS A 26 17.36 -8.64 0.37
N ILE A 27 18.56 -8.38 0.87
CA ILE A 27 19.79 -8.96 0.33
C ILE A 27 19.81 -10.43 0.78
N PHE A 28 19.58 -11.36 -0.16
CA PHE A 28 19.84 -12.79 0.04
C PHE A 28 21.26 -13.09 -0.43
N THR A 29 22.16 -13.39 0.51
CA THR A 29 23.43 -14.07 0.23
C THR A 29 23.69 -15.08 1.34
N THR A 30 23.55 -16.38 1.03
CA THR A 30 23.99 -17.47 1.90
C THR A 30 25.49 -17.69 1.75
N LEU A 31 26.25 -17.31 2.79
CA LEU A 31 27.46 -17.94 3.34
C LEU A 31 27.91 -16.99 4.47
N PHE A 32 27.80 -17.45 5.72
CA PHE A 32 27.71 -16.67 6.99
C PHE A 32 26.32 -16.04 7.22
N ASP A 33 25.70 -16.36 8.37
CA ASP A 33 24.31 -16.00 8.77
C ASP A 33 24.11 -14.49 9.07
N ILE A 34 24.57 -13.61 8.18
CA ILE A 34 24.37 -12.16 8.28
C ILE A 34 23.23 -11.79 7.34
N LYS A 35 22.01 -11.67 7.88
CA LYS A 35 20.88 -11.06 7.15
C LYS A 35 20.95 -9.55 7.33
N ILE A 36 21.20 -8.84 6.23
CA ILE A 36 21.27 -7.37 6.21
C ILE A 36 19.89 -6.81 5.85
N ARG A 37 19.37 -5.90 6.66
CA ARG A 37 18.19 -5.08 6.32
C ARG A 37 18.60 -3.63 6.11
N VAL A 38 18.17 -3.07 4.99
CA VAL A 38 18.47 -1.70 4.56
C VAL A 38 17.20 -0.86 4.62
N PHE A 39 17.29 0.33 5.21
CA PHE A 39 16.26 1.37 5.13
C PHE A 39 16.83 2.60 4.47
N GLU A 40 16.14 3.16 3.48
CA GLU A 40 16.63 4.31 2.72
C GLU A 40 16.05 5.63 3.28
N LYS A 41 16.89 6.67 3.39
CA LYS A 41 16.47 7.99 3.88
C LYS A 41 15.90 8.88 2.77
N ASP A 42 16.37 8.72 1.53
CA ASP A 42 16.06 9.61 0.41
C ASP A 42 16.18 8.89 -0.94
N LYS A 43 15.13 9.01 -1.78
CA LYS A 43 15.10 8.45 -3.15
C LYS A 43 16.18 9.06 -4.06
N ARG A 44 16.67 10.27 -3.76
CA ARG A 44 17.66 10.98 -4.58
C ARG A 44 19.09 10.53 -4.32
N THR A 45 19.40 10.09 -3.11
CA THR A 45 20.79 9.75 -2.72
C THR A 45 21.03 8.24 -2.61
N LYS A 46 19.97 7.41 -2.50
CA LYS A 46 20.08 5.93 -2.29
C LYS A 46 21.00 5.54 -1.12
N ILE A 47 21.14 6.42 -0.12
CA ILE A 47 22.00 6.15 1.04
C ILE A 47 21.16 5.40 2.10
N PRO A 48 21.65 4.25 2.59
CA PRO A 48 21.01 3.55 3.69
C PRO A 48 21.07 4.42 4.96
N ALA A 49 19.93 4.65 5.59
CA ALA A 49 19.79 5.30 6.89
C ALA A 49 20.37 4.44 8.02
N MET A 50 20.20 3.12 7.93
CA MET A 50 20.68 2.17 8.93
C MET A 50 20.78 0.76 8.33
N LEU A 51 21.76 -0.01 8.82
CA LEU A 51 21.95 -1.43 8.51
C LEU A 51 21.78 -2.25 9.78
N PHE A 52 20.90 -3.25 9.73
CA PHE A 52 20.72 -4.21 10.82
C PHE A 52 21.23 -5.58 10.37
N CYS A 53 22.19 -6.11 11.13
CA CYS A 53 22.90 -7.34 10.84
C CYS A 53 22.83 -8.27 12.07
N GLY A 54 22.68 -9.58 11.85
CA GLY A 54 22.66 -10.58 12.91
C GLY A 54 21.59 -11.65 12.73
N SER A 55 21.28 -12.38 13.80
CA SER A 55 20.30 -13.47 13.78
C SER A 55 18.88 -12.98 13.43
N ASN A 56 18.14 -13.83 12.72
CA ASN A 56 16.91 -13.43 12.01
C ASN A 56 15.78 -12.86 12.90
N PRO A 57 15.57 -13.29 14.16
CA PRO A 57 14.54 -12.64 14.98
C PRO A 57 15.00 -11.29 15.56
N GLU A 58 16.27 -11.16 15.95
CA GLU A 58 16.74 -9.98 16.70
C GLU A 58 16.99 -8.78 15.78
N ALA A 59 17.74 -8.99 14.68
CA ALA A 59 18.03 -7.94 13.72
C ALA A 59 16.75 -7.40 13.07
N PHE A 60 15.76 -8.27 12.83
CA PHE A 60 14.45 -7.86 12.32
C PHE A 60 13.66 -7.03 13.33
N ARG A 61 13.64 -7.43 14.62
CA ARG A 61 12.95 -6.64 15.66
C ARG A 61 13.55 -5.26 15.81
N LYS A 62 14.88 -5.15 15.88
CA LYS A 62 15.60 -3.87 15.93
C LYS A 62 15.28 -2.98 14.73
N ALA A 63 15.22 -3.57 13.54
CA ALA A 63 14.80 -2.91 12.31
C ALA A 63 13.34 -2.39 12.38
N CYS A 64 12.40 -3.22 12.86
CA CYS A 64 11.01 -2.81 13.06
C CYS A 64 10.87 -1.69 14.09
N GLU A 65 11.59 -1.75 15.20
CA GLU A 65 11.61 -0.69 16.23
C GLU A 65 12.15 0.63 15.67
N PHE A 66 13.23 0.57 14.89
CA PHE A 66 13.79 1.74 14.23
C PHE A 66 12.80 2.39 13.26
N ILE A 67 12.13 1.59 12.41
CA ILE A 67 11.12 2.11 11.48
C ILE A 67 9.88 2.63 12.21
N LYS A 68 9.46 1.96 13.29
CA LYS A 68 8.37 2.46 14.13
C LYS A 68 8.71 3.82 14.73
N LYS A 69 9.96 4.08 15.11
CA LYS A 69 10.41 5.40 15.58
C LYS A 69 10.50 6.44 14.45
N LEU A 70 10.87 6.02 13.25
CA LEU A 70 11.06 6.93 12.10
C LEU A 70 9.74 7.32 11.42
N SER A 71 8.84 6.36 11.26
CA SER A 71 7.60 6.46 10.46
C SER A 71 6.33 6.38 11.30
N GLY A 72 6.45 6.09 12.60
CA GLY A 72 5.31 5.97 13.50
C GLY A 72 4.69 7.33 13.80
N VAL A 73 3.38 7.44 13.57
CA VAL A 73 2.60 8.63 13.92
C VAL A 73 1.50 8.22 14.87
N LYS A 74 1.45 8.85 16.04
CA LYS A 74 0.38 8.62 17.02
C LYS A 74 -0.96 9.11 16.48
N VAL A 75 -1.99 8.30 16.67
CA VAL A 75 -3.38 8.68 16.36
C VAL A 75 -3.98 9.34 17.60
N GLU A 76 -3.79 10.65 17.74
CA GLU A 76 -4.28 11.41 18.91
C GLU A 76 -5.77 11.78 18.82
N LYS A 77 -6.28 11.91 17.60
CA LYS A 77 -7.69 12.17 17.30
C LYS A 77 -8.09 11.58 15.96
N LEU A 78 -9.40 11.45 15.76
CA LEU A 78 -9.99 11.10 14.48
C LEU A 78 -10.45 12.36 13.75
N TYR A 79 -10.41 12.31 12.42
CA TYR A 79 -10.71 13.41 11.51
C TYR A 79 -12.02 13.14 10.77
N ASP A 80 -12.73 14.20 10.42
CA ASP A 80 -13.97 14.14 9.65
C ASP A 80 -13.73 13.68 8.22
N ALA A 81 -12.60 14.13 7.64
CA ALA A 81 -12.12 13.68 6.35
C ALA A 81 -10.60 13.46 6.32
N VAL A 82 -10.16 12.48 5.53
CA VAL A 82 -8.74 12.19 5.32
C VAL A 82 -8.43 12.15 3.82
N ILE A 83 -7.57 13.05 3.36
CA ILE A 83 -6.99 13.01 2.01
C ILE A 83 -5.74 12.14 2.07
N VAL A 84 -5.64 11.12 1.23
CA VAL A 84 -4.52 10.19 1.25
C VAL A 84 -4.00 9.88 -0.15
N SER A 85 -2.67 9.82 -0.28
CA SER A 85 -1.99 9.25 -1.44
C SER A 85 -1.05 8.11 -1.02
N PRO A 86 -0.84 7.08 -1.86
CA PRO A 86 0.26 6.12 -1.69
C PRO A 86 1.65 6.74 -1.96
N GLY A 87 1.71 8.02 -2.35
CA GLY A 87 2.95 8.77 -2.55
C GLY A 87 3.51 8.65 -3.97
N GLY A 88 2.61 8.64 -4.96
CA GLY A 88 2.91 8.66 -6.39
C GLY A 88 3.64 7.43 -6.94
N TYR A 89 4.04 7.50 -8.21
CA TYR A 89 4.67 6.39 -8.91
C TYR A 89 5.96 5.93 -8.19
N PRO A 90 6.20 4.60 -8.05
CA PRO A 90 5.43 3.48 -8.62
C PRO A 90 4.32 2.93 -7.71
N ARG A 91 3.95 3.61 -6.63
CA ARG A 91 3.04 3.07 -5.61
C ARG A 91 1.55 3.24 -5.93
N ASP A 92 1.23 4.13 -6.85
CA ASP A 92 -0.10 4.31 -7.46
C ASP A 92 -0.15 3.80 -8.91
N ILE A 93 0.69 2.83 -9.27
CA ILE A 93 0.72 2.31 -10.64
C ILE A 93 -0.65 1.76 -11.08
N ASP A 94 -1.39 1.14 -10.16
CA ASP A 94 -2.72 0.60 -10.37
C ASP A 94 -3.57 0.68 -9.09
N LEU A 95 -4.88 0.43 -9.22
CA LEU A 95 -5.81 0.49 -8.08
C LEU A 95 -5.49 -0.55 -6.99
N TYR A 96 -5.02 -1.74 -7.39
CA TYR A 96 -4.64 -2.82 -6.47
C TYR A 96 -3.53 -2.39 -5.49
N GLN A 97 -2.54 -1.63 -5.96
CA GLN A 97 -1.51 -1.03 -5.11
C GLN A 97 -2.03 0.20 -4.36
N ALA A 98 -2.76 1.09 -5.04
CA ALA A 98 -3.24 2.34 -4.48
C ALA A 98 -4.15 2.14 -3.26
N GLN A 99 -5.02 1.12 -3.26
CA GLN A 99 -5.94 0.88 -2.14
C GLN A 99 -5.23 0.61 -0.81
N LYS A 100 -3.94 0.22 -0.80
CA LYS A 100 -3.17 0.03 0.43
C LYS A 100 -3.13 1.30 1.29
N ALA A 101 -3.20 2.47 0.65
CA ALA A 101 -3.25 3.76 1.32
C ALA A 101 -4.49 3.92 2.21
N LEU A 102 -5.60 3.28 1.86
CA LEU A 102 -6.86 3.36 2.60
C LEU A 102 -6.70 2.82 4.03
N SER A 103 -5.96 1.72 4.23
CA SER A 103 -5.71 1.16 5.56
C SER A 103 -5.03 2.13 6.53
N VAL A 104 -4.20 3.04 6.00
CA VAL A 104 -3.58 4.11 6.79
C VAL A 104 -4.60 5.20 7.08
N ALA A 105 -5.39 5.62 6.09
CA ALA A 105 -6.43 6.63 6.26
C ALA A 105 -7.52 6.19 7.26
N GLU A 106 -7.91 4.92 7.26
CA GLU A 106 -8.87 4.33 8.20
C GLU A 106 -8.43 4.48 9.67
N ALA A 107 -7.12 4.56 9.94
CA ALA A 107 -6.63 4.75 11.29
C ALA A 107 -6.86 6.18 11.81
N PHE A 108 -7.01 7.16 10.92
CA PHE A 108 -7.19 8.57 11.26
C PHE A 108 -8.60 9.09 10.96
N CYS A 109 -9.39 8.40 10.14
CA CYS A 109 -10.75 8.83 9.80
C CYS A 109 -11.75 8.35 10.87
N ARG A 110 -12.68 9.22 11.28
CA ARG A 110 -13.78 8.80 12.16
C ARG A 110 -14.72 7.83 11.44
N PRO A 111 -15.41 6.92 12.15
CA PRO A 111 -16.43 6.06 11.53
C PRO A 111 -17.46 6.87 10.74
N GLY A 112 -17.78 6.42 9.52
CA GLY A 112 -18.68 7.13 8.61
C GLY A 112 -18.14 8.46 8.07
N GLY A 113 -16.86 8.78 8.29
CA GLY A 113 -16.18 9.92 7.68
C GLY A 113 -15.81 9.68 6.21
N THR A 114 -15.26 10.71 5.57
CA THR A 114 -14.90 10.69 4.15
C THR A 114 -13.41 10.44 3.97
N ILE A 115 -13.02 9.48 3.12
CA ILE A 115 -11.64 9.25 2.72
C ILE A 115 -11.49 9.64 1.24
N ILE A 116 -10.59 10.56 0.93
CA ILE A 116 -10.29 10.98 -0.44
C ILE A 116 -8.96 10.36 -0.88
N LEU A 117 -9.01 9.34 -1.73
CA LEU A 117 -7.84 8.69 -2.30
C LEU A 117 -7.38 9.43 -3.57
N THR A 118 -6.13 9.90 -3.58
CA THR A 118 -5.49 10.49 -4.75
C THR A 118 -4.39 9.56 -5.29
N ALA A 119 -4.64 8.97 -6.45
CA ALA A 119 -3.76 7.98 -7.06
C ALA A 119 -3.95 7.95 -8.59
N GLU A 120 -2.88 8.06 -9.37
CA GLU A 120 -2.99 8.15 -10.84
C GLU A 120 -3.58 6.86 -11.45
N CYS A 121 -3.15 5.69 -10.97
CA CYS A 121 -3.59 4.37 -11.46
C CYS A 121 -3.38 4.17 -12.97
N LYS A 122 -2.26 4.68 -13.50
CA LYS A 122 -1.99 4.71 -14.95
C LYS A 122 -1.93 3.34 -15.65
N ALA A 123 -1.72 2.26 -14.91
CA ALA A 123 -1.74 0.88 -15.42
C ALA A 123 -3.07 0.16 -15.18
N GLY A 124 -4.14 0.88 -14.82
CA GLY A 124 -5.46 0.32 -14.64
C GLY A 124 -5.72 -0.20 -13.22
N TYR A 125 -6.36 -1.35 -13.14
CA TYR A 125 -6.87 -1.91 -11.88
C TYR A 125 -5.89 -2.86 -11.18
N GLY A 126 -4.91 -3.40 -11.91
CA GLY A 126 -3.90 -4.32 -11.38
C GLY A 126 -4.35 -5.77 -11.47
N GLU A 127 -4.45 -6.47 -10.35
CA GLU A 127 -4.67 -7.91 -10.30
C GLU A 127 -6.09 -8.30 -10.78
N ASN A 128 -6.18 -9.30 -11.67
CA ASN A 128 -7.42 -9.64 -12.38
C ASN A 128 -8.49 -10.24 -11.46
N THR A 129 -8.11 -11.08 -10.50
CA THR A 129 -9.04 -11.69 -9.55
C THR A 129 -9.65 -10.63 -8.65
N TYR A 130 -8.85 -9.65 -8.23
CA TYR A 130 -9.28 -8.50 -7.45
C TYR A 130 -10.36 -7.68 -8.18
N ILE A 131 -10.11 -7.27 -9.42
CA ILE A 131 -11.10 -6.46 -10.15
C ILE A 131 -12.35 -7.26 -10.49
N LYS A 132 -12.20 -8.55 -10.83
CA LYS A 132 -13.34 -9.43 -11.10
C LYS A 132 -14.26 -9.54 -9.88
N LEU A 133 -13.71 -9.81 -8.70
CA LEU A 133 -14.50 -9.94 -7.48
C LEU A 133 -15.25 -8.66 -7.11
N LEU A 134 -14.65 -7.49 -7.35
CA LEU A 134 -15.32 -6.22 -7.11
C LEU A 134 -16.49 -6.00 -8.07
N LYS A 135 -16.31 -6.33 -9.36
CA LYS A 135 -17.35 -6.19 -10.39
C LYS A 135 -18.49 -7.20 -10.23
N ASP A 136 -18.17 -8.41 -9.77
CA ASP A 136 -19.14 -9.50 -9.59
C ASP A 136 -19.95 -9.32 -8.28
N ALA A 137 -19.49 -8.48 -7.35
CA ALA A 137 -20.18 -8.25 -6.08
C ALA A 137 -21.38 -7.31 -6.23
N GLU A 138 -22.46 -7.60 -5.51
CA GLU A 138 -23.64 -6.73 -5.47
C GLU A 138 -23.43 -5.49 -4.58
N SER A 139 -22.65 -5.67 -3.50
CA SER A 139 -22.26 -4.59 -2.59
C SER A 139 -20.95 -4.92 -1.88
N PRO A 140 -20.29 -3.93 -1.24
CA PRO A 140 -19.15 -4.19 -0.36
C PRO A 140 -19.46 -5.22 0.74
N GLU A 141 -20.64 -5.17 1.35
CA GLU A 141 -21.09 -6.10 2.41
C GLU A 141 -21.24 -7.53 1.87
N ALA A 142 -21.80 -7.70 0.66
CA ALA A 142 -21.91 -9.01 0.03
C ALA A 142 -20.52 -9.63 -0.22
N LEU A 143 -19.55 -8.82 -0.66
CA LEU A 143 -18.17 -9.27 -0.85
C LEU A 143 -17.52 -9.70 0.48
N ILE A 144 -17.74 -8.92 1.55
CA ILE A 144 -17.25 -9.25 2.90
C ILE A 144 -17.83 -10.59 3.38
N ASN A 145 -19.13 -10.80 3.20
CA ASN A 145 -19.84 -12.00 3.67
C ASN A 145 -19.46 -13.28 2.91
N THR A 146 -19.00 -13.15 1.67
CA THR A 146 -18.62 -14.28 0.80
C THR A 146 -17.11 -14.60 0.84
N PHE A 147 -16.33 -13.85 1.62
CA PHE A 147 -14.88 -14.04 1.68
C PHE A 147 -14.49 -15.35 2.39
N ASP A 148 -13.65 -16.16 1.73
CA ASP A 148 -13.10 -17.38 2.30
C ASP A 148 -11.88 -17.09 3.20
N PHE A 149 -12.06 -17.23 4.51
CA PHE A 149 -11.00 -17.08 5.51
C PHE A 149 -10.10 -18.32 5.66
N THR A 150 -10.46 -19.45 5.05
CA THR A 150 -9.75 -20.73 5.21
C THR A 150 -8.66 -20.93 4.16
N HIS A 151 -8.86 -20.44 2.93
CA HIS A 151 -7.87 -20.58 1.84
C HIS A 151 -7.38 -19.22 1.34
N PHE A 152 -6.13 -18.87 1.68
CA PHE A 152 -5.52 -17.65 1.19
C PHE A 152 -5.29 -17.70 -0.33
N LYS A 153 -5.78 -16.66 -1.02
CA LYS A 153 -5.50 -16.40 -2.44
C LYS A 153 -5.07 -14.94 -2.63
N VAL A 154 -4.14 -14.72 -3.55
CA VAL A 154 -3.76 -13.37 -3.98
C VAL A 154 -4.90 -12.77 -4.79
N GLY A 155 -5.30 -11.53 -4.49
CA GLY A 155 -6.46 -10.89 -5.12
C GLY A 155 -7.62 -10.72 -4.15
N PRO A 156 -8.33 -11.82 -3.78
CA PRO A 156 -9.50 -11.77 -2.89
C PRO A 156 -9.25 -11.04 -1.58
N HIS A 157 -8.08 -11.24 -0.96
CA HIS A 157 -7.76 -10.57 0.30
C HIS A 157 -7.68 -9.03 0.17
N LYS A 158 -7.34 -8.49 -1.01
CA LYS A 158 -7.38 -7.03 -1.25
C LYS A 158 -8.78 -6.55 -1.57
N ALA A 159 -9.56 -7.34 -2.30
CA ALA A 159 -10.96 -7.02 -2.56
C ALA A 159 -11.75 -6.95 -1.26
N TYR A 160 -11.52 -7.92 -0.35
CA TYR A 160 -12.08 -7.92 1.00
C TYR A 160 -11.70 -6.68 1.80
N LEU A 161 -10.41 -6.32 1.84
CA LEU A 161 -9.96 -5.14 2.59
C LEU A 161 -10.59 -3.85 2.05
N LEU A 162 -10.60 -3.67 0.72
CA LEU A 162 -11.24 -2.52 0.09
C LEU A 162 -12.74 -2.48 0.39
N ALA A 163 -13.46 -3.60 0.25
CA ALA A 163 -14.89 -3.67 0.57
C ALA A 163 -15.16 -3.31 2.04
N ARG A 164 -14.28 -3.73 2.96
CA ARG A 164 -14.34 -3.35 4.37
C ARG A 164 -14.16 -1.85 4.61
N THR A 165 -13.35 -1.19 3.79
CA THR A 165 -13.23 0.28 3.82
C THR A 165 -14.51 0.92 3.26
N LEU A 166 -14.97 0.47 2.09
CA LEU A 166 -16.13 1.04 1.38
C LEU A 166 -17.44 0.91 2.16
N SER A 167 -17.60 -0.15 2.96
CA SER A 167 -18.78 -0.36 3.84
C SER A 167 -18.79 0.55 5.08
N ARG A 168 -17.65 1.17 5.43
CA ARG A 168 -17.49 1.94 6.68
C ARG A 168 -17.26 3.42 6.47
N TYR A 169 -16.84 3.81 5.27
CA TYR A 169 -16.45 5.17 4.93
C TYR A 169 -16.97 5.53 3.54
N GLU A 170 -17.28 6.80 3.34
CA GLU A 170 -17.44 7.34 2.00
C GLU A 170 -16.05 7.46 1.35
N VAL A 171 -15.76 6.65 0.34
CA VAL A 171 -14.46 6.69 -0.35
C VAL A 171 -14.60 7.43 -1.68
N ARG A 172 -14.04 8.64 -1.71
CA ARG A 172 -13.89 9.45 -2.92
C ARG A 172 -12.55 9.12 -3.57
N ILE A 173 -12.48 9.07 -4.89
CA ILE A 173 -11.24 8.80 -5.62
C ILE A 173 -11.00 9.84 -6.71
N VAL A 174 -9.75 10.31 -6.80
CA VAL A 174 -9.24 11.14 -7.90
C VAL A 174 -8.14 10.35 -8.59
N SER A 175 -8.37 9.93 -9.84
CA SER A 175 -7.47 9.07 -10.61
C SER A 175 -7.64 9.27 -12.12
N SER A 176 -6.77 8.63 -12.92
CA SER A 176 -6.90 8.58 -14.38
C SER A 176 -7.87 7.49 -14.87
N LEU A 177 -8.50 6.74 -13.97
CA LEU A 177 -9.45 5.67 -14.34
C LEU A 177 -10.82 6.23 -14.74
N PRO A 178 -11.55 5.57 -15.66
CA PRO A 178 -12.88 6.02 -16.06
C PRO A 178 -13.87 6.04 -14.90
N HIS A 179 -14.62 7.15 -14.75
CA HIS A 179 -15.58 7.31 -13.65
C HIS A 179 -16.67 6.23 -13.66
N GLU A 180 -17.21 5.87 -14.82
CA GLU A 180 -18.27 4.85 -14.91
C GLU A 180 -17.79 3.49 -14.41
N GLU A 181 -16.56 3.09 -14.75
CA GLU A 181 -15.96 1.86 -14.24
C GLU A 181 -15.73 1.89 -12.73
N LEU A 182 -15.25 3.03 -12.19
CA LEU A 182 -15.05 3.19 -10.74
C LEU A 182 -16.34 3.07 -9.94
N LYS A 183 -17.47 3.58 -10.49
CA LYS A 183 -18.78 3.42 -9.87
C LYS A 183 -19.23 1.96 -9.82
N THR A 184 -18.89 1.14 -10.83
CA THR A 184 -19.21 -0.31 -10.82
C THR A 184 -18.49 -1.08 -9.71
N ILE A 185 -17.43 -0.50 -9.14
CA ILE A 185 -16.67 -1.08 -8.02
C ILE A 185 -16.77 -0.21 -6.76
N PHE A 186 -17.92 0.45 -6.60
CA PHE A 186 -18.41 1.16 -5.42
C PHE A 186 -17.63 2.43 -4.99
N PHE A 187 -16.71 2.94 -5.82
CA PHE A 187 -16.07 4.22 -5.55
C PHE A 187 -16.95 5.40 -5.95
N THR A 188 -16.72 6.56 -5.33
CA THR A 188 -17.26 7.85 -5.78
C THR A 188 -16.16 8.64 -6.50
N PRO A 189 -16.11 8.65 -7.85
CA PRO A 189 -15.02 9.26 -8.60
C PRO A 189 -15.20 10.78 -8.79
N TYR A 190 -14.08 11.50 -8.80
CA TYR A 190 -13.99 12.94 -9.05
C TYR A 190 -12.82 13.25 -9.98
N GLN A 191 -12.95 14.31 -10.78
CA GLN A 191 -11.90 14.68 -11.74
C GLN A 191 -10.73 15.39 -11.06
N THR A 192 -11.01 16.16 -10.01
CA THR A 192 -9.99 16.93 -9.28
C THR A 192 -10.17 16.80 -7.77
N LEU A 193 -9.12 17.16 -7.02
CA LEU A 193 -9.17 17.17 -5.56
C LEU A 193 -10.16 18.20 -5.02
N GLU A 194 -10.26 19.36 -5.67
CA GLU A 194 -11.20 20.43 -5.33
C GLU A 194 -12.64 19.94 -5.45
N GLU A 195 -12.95 19.17 -6.50
CA GLU A 195 -14.25 18.53 -6.65
C GLU A 195 -14.53 17.51 -5.55
N ALA A 196 -13.55 16.67 -5.24
CA ALA A 196 -13.65 15.67 -4.18
C ALA A 196 -13.78 16.30 -2.78
N LEU A 197 -13.37 17.55 -2.60
CA LEU A 197 -13.52 18.31 -1.34
C LEU A 197 -14.86 19.04 -1.22
N ARG A 198 -15.63 19.17 -2.31
CA ARG A 198 -16.95 19.82 -2.26
C ARG A 198 -17.83 19.13 -1.22
N ASN A 199 -18.68 19.93 -0.57
CA ASN A 199 -19.62 19.51 0.47
C ASN A 199 -18.99 18.98 1.77
N ILE A 200 -17.66 19.06 1.93
CA ILE A 200 -17.03 18.93 3.25
C ILE A 200 -17.19 20.28 3.97
N PRO A 201 -17.81 20.35 5.16
CA PRO A 201 -18.00 21.61 5.88
C PRO A 201 -16.67 22.30 6.19
N GLU A 202 -16.62 23.62 6.16
CA GLU A 202 -15.41 24.39 6.53
C GLU A 202 -14.99 24.15 7.99
N SER A 203 -15.93 23.77 8.86
CA SER A 203 -15.66 23.40 10.26
C SER A 203 -15.09 21.98 10.43
N ALA A 204 -15.05 21.18 9.38
CA ALA A 204 -14.58 19.80 9.44
C ALA A 204 -13.06 19.73 9.67
N ASN A 205 -12.63 18.83 10.55
CA ASN A 205 -11.22 18.54 10.73
C ASN A 205 -10.75 17.64 9.58
N VAL A 206 -9.87 18.16 8.72
CA VAL A 206 -9.32 17.42 7.58
C VAL A 206 -7.84 17.09 7.82
N LEU A 207 -7.46 15.82 7.62
CA LEU A 207 -6.05 15.38 7.62
C LEU A 207 -5.57 15.13 6.19
N VAL A 208 -4.34 15.54 5.87
CA VAL A 208 -3.69 15.22 4.60
C VAL A 208 -2.50 14.29 4.83
N ILE A 209 -2.51 13.14 4.16
CA ILE A 209 -1.45 12.13 4.19
C ILE A 209 -0.87 12.02 2.76
N PRO A 210 0.15 12.82 2.41
CA PRO A 210 0.68 12.87 1.05
C PRO A 210 1.44 11.60 0.64
N ASN A 211 1.89 10.80 1.60
CA ASN A 211 2.60 9.55 1.32
C ASN A 211 2.37 8.52 2.44
N SER A 212 1.27 7.77 2.34
CA SER A 212 0.92 6.72 3.29
C SER A 212 1.95 5.58 3.36
N SER A 213 2.74 5.34 2.31
CA SER A 213 3.75 4.28 2.31
C SER A 213 4.91 4.50 3.28
N GLN A 214 5.07 5.72 3.79
CA GLN A 214 6.11 6.12 4.74
C GLN A 214 5.56 6.38 6.15
N LEU A 215 4.28 6.09 6.38
CA LEU A 215 3.59 6.38 7.63
C LEU A 215 3.03 5.09 8.23
N ILE A 216 3.25 4.91 9.53
CA ILE A 216 2.68 3.81 10.32
C ILE A 216 1.80 4.43 11.41
N PRO A 217 0.47 4.26 11.34
CA PRO A 217 -0.40 4.70 12.43
C PRO A 217 -0.10 3.91 13.70
N LEU A 218 0.13 4.62 14.81
CA LEU A 218 0.30 4.05 16.13
C LEU A 218 -0.97 4.31 16.92
N LYS A 219 -1.77 3.26 17.14
CA LYS A 219 -2.87 3.31 18.10
C LYS A 219 -2.30 3.29 19.51
N GLU A 220 -2.82 4.14 20.39
CA GLU A 220 -2.61 3.95 21.83
C GLU A 220 -3.44 2.73 22.25
N ASN A 221 -2.78 1.81 22.97
CA ASN A 221 -3.42 0.61 23.52
C ASN A 221 -4.27 0.98 24.73
#